data_AF-A0A967I252-F1
#
_entry.id   AF-A0A967I252-F1
#
_cell.length_a   1.000
_cell.length_b   1.000
_cell.length_c   1.000
_cell.angle_alpha   90.00
_cell.angle_beta   90.00
_cell.angle_gamma   90.00
#
_symmetry.space_group_name_H-M   'P 1'
#
loop_
_entity.id
_entity.type
_entity.pdbx_description
1 polymer ?
#
loop_
_entity_poly.entity_id
_entity_poly.type
_entity_poly.pdbx_seq_one_letter_code
_entity_poly.pdbx_strand_id
1 'polypeptide(L)'
;KEILARLDKATKQVMIESRIVSANTNFTRNLGISWNAAYTNNSLNNRLSSAQDSNTLDFSVLAPTSAIGTFGLNLARNLGVNNLFELDMQLDALEQAGEGRVISSPRIFTLDHVQAMIQQGDQIPYPQRTEEGTI
;
A
#
# COMPACT_ATOMS: atom_id res chain seq x y z
N LYS A 1 48.83 46.49 -25.85
CA LYS A 1 48.63 46.36 -24.39
C LYS A 1 47.18 46.65 -23.96
N GLU A 2 46.46 47.56 -24.62
CA GLU A 2 45.04 47.86 -24.29
C GLU A 2 44.05 46.71 -24.49
N ILE A 3 44.27 45.84 -25.48
CA ILE A 3 43.37 44.71 -25.76
C ILE A 3 43.36 43.69 -24.60
N LEU A 4 44.52 43.51 -23.94
CA LEU A 4 44.65 42.61 -22.79
C LEU A 4 43.84 43.10 -21.59
N ALA A 5 43.88 44.41 -21.32
CA ALA A 5 43.16 45.04 -20.21
C ALA A 5 41.62 45.04 -20.40
N ARG A 6 41.12 44.87 -21.63
CA ARG A 6 39.68 44.70 -21.89
C ARG A 6 39.20 43.27 -21.73
N LEU A 7 40.07 42.29 -21.97
CA LEU A 7 39.76 40.86 -21.92
C LEU A 7 39.86 40.29 -20.49
N ASP A 8 40.78 40.83 -19.68
CA ASP A 8 40.96 40.44 -18.29
C ASP A 8 39.87 41.07 -17.39
N LYS A 9 38.67 40.48 -17.44
CA LYS A 9 37.54 40.83 -16.57
C LYS A 9 37.13 39.58 -15.81
N ALA A 10 36.80 39.75 -14.53
CA ALA A 10 36.27 38.68 -13.71
C ALA A 10 34.98 38.10 -14.35
N THR A 11 34.91 36.77 -14.43
CA THR A 11 33.72 36.06 -14.93
C THR A 11 32.59 36.15 -13.92
N LYS A 12 31.36 36.19 -14.42
CA LYS A 12 30.17 36.29 -13.57
C LYS A 12 29.81 34.91 -13.02
N GLN A 13 29.41 34.88 -11.75
CA GLN A 13 28.81 33.70 -11.14
C GLN A 13 27.30 33.74 -11.33
N VAL A 14 26.71 32.58 -11.63
CA VAL A 14 25.26 32.38 -11.76
C VAL A 14 24.81 31.28 -10.81
N MET A 15 23.62 31.46 -10.23
CA MET A 15 22.93 30.41 -9.49
C MET A 15 21.92 29.75 -10.41
N ILE A 16 21.95 28.43 -10.47
CA ILE A 16 20.98 27.60 -11.18
C ILE A 16 20.17 26.86 -10.13
N GLU A 17 18.86 27.09 -10.14
CA GLU A 17 17.89 26.35 -9.34
C GLU A 17 17.01 25.48 -10.23
N SER A 18 16.59 24.33 -9.74
CA SER A 18 15.55 23.54 -10.39
C SER A 18 14.47 23.15 -9.39
N ARG A 19 13.29 22.76 -9.90
CA ARG A 19 12.18 22.26 -9.09
C ARG A 19 11.65 20.98 -9.70
N ILE A 20 11.76 19.89 -8.97
CA ILE A 20 11.27 18.57 -9.33
C ILE A 20 10.01 18.32 -8.49
N VAL A 21 8.92 17.96 -9.15
CA VAL A 21 7.65 17.61 -8.49
C VAL A 21 7.25 16.21 -8.97
N SER A 22 7.11 15.27 -8.04
CA SER A 22 6.59 13.94 -8.30
C SER A 22 5.29 13.76 -7.52
N ALA A 23 4.24 13.34 -8.20
CA ALA A 23 2.95 13.02 -7.61
C ALA A 23 2.63 11.56 -7.92
N ASN A 24 2.43 10.76 -6.88
CA ASN A 24 2.00 9.38 -6.97
C ASN A 24 0.59 9.27 -6.38
N THR A 25 -0.33 8.73 -7.16
CA THR A 25 -1.69 8.44 -6.71
C THR A 25 -1.88 6.93 -6.78
N ASN A 26 -1.86 6.28 -5.62
CA ASN A 26 -2.11 4.85 -5.51
C ASN A 26 -3.54 4.66 -5.01
N PHE A 27 -4.36 3.98 -5.79
CA PHE A 27 -5.73 3.66 -5.42
C PHE A 27 -5.93 2.15 -5.45
N THR A 28 -6.23 1.56 -4.30
CA THR A 28 -6.51 0.13 -4.16
C THR A 28 -7.92 -0.05 -3.61
N ARG A 29 -8.74 -0.78 -4.36
CA ARG A 29 -10.08 -1.19 -3.95
C ARG A 29 -10.14 -2.71 -3.93
N ASN A 30 -10.54 -3.29 -2.81
CA ASN A 30 -10.80 -4.72 -2.67
C ASN A 30 -12.26 -4.90 -2.22
N LEU A 31 -12.99 -5.75 -2.93
CA LEU A 31 -14.37 -6.10 -2.63
C LEU A 31 -14.51 -7.62 -2.60
N GLY A 32 -14.97 -8.16 -1.48
CA GLY A 32 -15.20 -9.58 -1.28
C GLY A 32 -16.65 -9.84 -0.85
N ILE A 33 -17.27 -10.86 -1.41
CA ILE A 33 -18.58 -11.36 -0.98
C ILE A 33 -18.42 -12.81 -0.60
N SER A 34 -18.78 -13.16 0.63
CA SER A 34 -18.86 -14.54 1.10
C SER A 34 -20.32 -14.94 1.31
N TRP A 35 -20.65 -16.13 0.82
CA TRP A 35 -21.97 -16.74 0.95
C TRP A 35 -21.83 -18.01 1.77
N ASN A 36 -22.67 -18.16 2.79
CA ASN A 36 -22.75 -19.38 3.57
C ASN A 36 -24.22 -19.84 3.61
N ALA A 37 -24.46 -21.12 3.38
CA ALA A 37 -25.78 -21.72 3.46
C ALA A 37 -25.73 -22.93 4.41
N ALA A 38 -26.54 -22.90 5.46
CA ALA A 38 -26.67 -23.98 6.42
C ALA A 38 -28.07 -24.62 6.33
N TYR A 39 -28.12 -25.95 6.45
CA TYR A 39 -29.35 -26.73 6.51
C TYR A 39 -29.44 -27.47 7.85
N THR A 40 -30.48 -27.17 8.63
CA THR A 40 -30.69 -27.78 9.95
C THR A 40 -31.75 -28.87 9.84
N ASN A 41 -31.38 -30.15 10.04
CA ASN A 41 -32.32 -31.26 10.14
C ASN A 41 -32.56 -31.62 11.62
N ASN A 42 -33.70 -31.18 12.17
CA ASN A 42 -34.07 -31.46 13.54
C ASN A 42 -34.68 -32.87 13.66
N SER A 43 -33.84 -33.87 13.95
CA SER A 43 -34.27 -35.22 14.37
C SER A 43 -33.58 -35.58 15.69
N LEU A 44 -34.11 -35.07 16.80
CA LEU A 44 -33.65 -35.39 18.15
C LEU A 44 -34.45 -36.55 18.75
N ASN A 45 -33.83 -37.71 18.88
CA ASN A 45 -34.28 -38.76 19.81
C ASN A 45 -33.10 -39.25 20.68
N ASN A 46 -33.17 -38.87 21.95
CA ASN A 46 -32.65 -39.54 23.15
C ASN A 46 -31.13 -39.75 23.31
N ARG A 47 -30.41 -38.80 23.92
CA ARG A 47 -29.39 -39.07 24.96
C ARG A 47 -29.34 -37.94 26.01
N LEU A 48 -29.85 -38.25 27.19
CA LEU A 48 -29.76 -37.54 28.47
C LEU A 48 -28.31 -37.44 28.97
N SER A 49 -27.79 -36.23 29.25
CA SER A 49 -27.17 -35.83 30.55
C SER A 49 -26.22 -34.61 30.44
N SER A 50 -26.67 -33.49 31.02
CA SER A 50 -25.87 -32.52 31.80
C SER A 50 -24.44 -32.18 31.35
N ALA A 51 -24.29 -31.22 30.45
CA ALA A 51 -23.22 -30.20 30.37
C ALA A 51 -23.45 -29.41 29.07
N GLN A 52 -23.21 -28.09 29.08
CA GLN A 52 -23.30 -27.20 27.91
C GLN A 52 -24.72 -26.68 27.59
N ASP A 53 -25.24 -25.83 28.47
CA ASP A 53 -26.36 -24.94 28.17
C ASP A 53 -25.87 -23.75 27.32
N SER A 54 -25.42 -24.05 26.11
CA SER A 54 -25.07 -23.08 25.07
C SER A 54 -25.20 -23.78 23.73
N ASN A 55 -26.45 -23.90 23.25
CA ASN A 55 -26.79 -24.28 21.87
C ASN A 55 -26.42 -23.13 20.90
N THR A 56 -25.17 -22.71 20.96
CA THR A 56 -24.51 -21.87 19.98
C THR A 56 -23.26 -22.64 19.60
N LEU A 57 -23.30 -23.31 18.45
CA LEU A 57 -22.08 -23.71 17.77
C LEU A 57 -21.39 -22.39 17.39
N ASP A 58 -20.43 -22.00 18.21
CA ASP A 58 -19.57 -20.85 18.02
C ASP A 58 -18.75 -21.04 16.73
N PHE A 59 -19.30 -20.58 15.61
CA PHE A 59 -18.48 -20.27 14.45
C PHE A 59 -17.86 -18.90 14.71
N SER A 60 -16.78 -18.91 15.48
CA SER A 60 -15.88 -17.78 15.54
C SER A 60 -15.38 -17.51 14.13
N VAL A 61 -16.05 -16.58 13.43
CA VAL A 61 -15.42 -15.84 12.34
C VAL A 61 -14.21 -15.22 13.00
N LEU A 62 -13.04 -15.78 12.69
CA LEU A 62 -11.78 -15.11 12.85
C LEU A 62 -11.92 -13.81 12.03
N ALA A 63 -12.43 -12.77 12.68
CA ALA A 63 -12.34 -11.41 12.17
C ALA A 63 -10.87 -11.21 11.81
N PRO A 64 -10.55 -10.62 10.63
CA PRO A 64 -9.19 -10.51 10.18
C PRO A 64 -8.34 -9.96 11.32
N THR A 65 -7.41 -10.77 11.83
CA THR A 65 -6.57 -10.48 13.00
C THR A 65 -5.55 -9.38 12.73
N SER A 66 -5.75 -8.60 11.67
CA SER A 66 -4.83 -7.57 11.21
C SER A 66 -5.46 -6.63 10.18
N ALA A 67 -6.61 -6.01 10.48
CA ALA A 67 -7.03 -4.87 9.67
C ALA A 67 -7.88 -3.87 10.47
N ILE A 68 -7.23 -2.80 10.94
CA ILE A 68 -7.90 -1.56 11.32
C ILE A 68 -8.73 -1.11 10.10
N GLY A 69 -10.06 -1.11 10.21
CA GLY A 69 -10.96 -0.55 9.19
C GLY A 69 -11.82 -1.52 8.37
N THR A 70 -12.00 -2.78 8.79
CA THR A 70 -12.96 -3.69 8.11
C THR A 70 -14.40 -3.38 8.52
N PHE A 71 -15.26 -3.02 7.57
CA PHE A 71 -16.71 -2.90 7.77
C PHE A 71 -17.41 -4.13 7.19
N GLY A 72 -17.89 -5.02 8.06
CA GLY A 72 -18.62 -6.23 7.69
C GLY A 72 -20.11 -6.12 8.01
N LEU A 73 -20.97 -6.34 7.02
CA LEU A 73 -22.43 -6.38 7.17
C LEU A 73 -22.90 -7.84 7.07
N ASN A 74 -23.46 -8.39 8.16
CA ASN A 74 -24.01 -9.75 8.20
C ASN A 74 -25.52 -9.72 7.98
N LEU A 75 -26.00 -10.28 6.87
CA LEU A 75 -27.43 -10.46 6.59
C LEU A 75 -27.78 -11.95 6.62
N ALA A 76 -28.29 -12.41 7.75
CA ALA A 76 -28.88 -13.74 7.91
C ALA A 76 -30.36 -13.71 7.49
N ARG A 77 -30.74 -14.54 6.51
CA ARG A 77 -32.15 -14.70 6.11
C ARG A 77 -32.61 -16.13 6.38
N ASN A 78 -33.56 -16.28 7.30
CA ASN A 78 -34.27 -17.53 7.55
C ASN A 78 -35.30 -17.74 6.42
N LEU A 79 -35.02 -18.66 5.48
CA LEU A 79 -35.89 -18.91 4.32
C LEU A 79 -36.49 -20.31 4.40
N GLY A 80 -37.77 -20.42 4.77
CA GLY A 80 -38.52 -21.68 4.65
C GLY A 80 -39.60 -21.88 5.72
N VAL A 81 -40.55 -22.77 5.43
CA VAL A 81 -41.51 -23.26 6.41
C VAL A 81 -40.76 -24.12 7.43
N ASN A 82 -40.71 -23.69 8.70
CA ASN A 82 -39.93 -24.27 9.82
C ASN A 82 -38.43 -23.89 9.92
N ASN A 83 -37.97 -22.78 9.31
CA ASN A 83 -36.60 -22.25 9.48
C ASN A 83 -35.46 -23.26 9.18
N LEU A 84 -35.69 -24.20 8.26
CA LEU A 84 -34.73 -25.29 7.98
C LEU A 84 -33.49 -24.84 7.19
N PHE A 85 -33.55 -23.67 6.55
CA PHE A 85 -32.46 -23.12 5.75
C PHE A 85 -32.08 -21.72 6.22
N GLU A 86 -30.81 -21.55 6.51
CA GLU A 86 -30.19 -20.28 6.89
C GLU A 86 -29.19 -19.89 5.81
N LEU A 87 -29.32 -18.67 5.29
CA LEU A 87 -28.40 -18.09 4.32
C LEU A 87 -27.78 -16.85 4.94
N ASP A 88 -26.46 -16.90 5.10
CA ASP A 88 -25.64 -15.79 5.57
C ASP A 88 -24.84 -15.20 4.42
N MET A 89 -24.88 -13.87 4.36
CA MET A 89 -24.08 -13.08 3.44
C MET A 89 -23.22 -12.12 4.24
N GLN A 90 -21.92 -12.09 3.94
CA GLN A 90 -21.01 -11.07 4.44
C GLN A 90 -20.35 -10.35 3.25
N LEU A 91 -20.38 -9.02 3.31
CA LEU A 91 -19.71 -8.13 2.36
C LEU A 91 -18.52 -7.47 3.06
N ASP A 92 -17.33 -7.68 2.52
CA ASP A 92 -16.10 -7.04 2.97
C ASP A 92 -15.61 -6.05 1.92
N ALA A 93 -15.35 -4.81 2.32
CA ALA A 93 -14.85 -3.76 1.45
C ALA A 93 -13.65 -3.05 2.10
N LEU A 94 -12.55 -2.93 1.35
CA LEU A 94 -11.38 -2.14 1.71
C LEU A 94 -11.05 -1.15 0.60
N GLU A 95 -10.94 0.11 0.97
CA GLU A 95 -10.54 1.21 0.09
C GLU A 95 -9.31 1.89 0.68
N GLN A 96 -8.18 1.82 -0.02
CA GLN A 96 -6.94 2.49 0.36
C GLN A 96 -6.57 3.49 -0.73
N ALA A 97 -6.60 4.78 -0.37
CA ALA A 97 -6.09 5.86 -1.19
C ALA A 97 -4.77 6.36 -0.59
N GLY A 98 -3.69 6.32 -1.36
CA GLY A 98 -2.38 6.85 -1.01
C GLY A 98 -1.98 7.96 -1.97
N GLU A 99 -1.92 9.20 -1.48
CA GLU A 99 -1.39 10.34 -2.22
C GLU A 99 0.04 10.67 -1.74
N GLY A 100 1.01 10.64 -2.63
CA GLY A 100 2.40 10.99 -2.34
C GLY A 100 2.87 12.14 -3.22
N ARG A 101 3.22 13.29 -2.63
CA ARG A 101 3.81 14.43 -3.35
C ARG A 101 5.25 14.66 -2.89
N VAL A 102 6.21 14.36 -3.76
CA VAL A 102 7.63 14.64 -3.52
C VAL A 102 8.00 15.95 -4.23
N ILE A 103 8.62 16.87 -3.49
CA ILE A 103 9.13 18.14 -4.03
C ILE A 103 10.63 18.16 -3.74
N SER A 104 11.44 18.38 -4.77
CA SER A 104 12.89 18.58 -4.63
C SER A 104 13.30 19.86 -5.33
N SER A 105 14.21 20.62 -4.72
CA SER A 105 14.66 21.91 -5.26
C SER A 105 16.19 22.05 -5.15
N PRO A 106 16.97 21.39 -6.02
CA PRO A 106 18.42 21.50 -5.99
C PRO A 106 18.87 22.87 -6.52
N ARG A 107 19.99 23.35 -5.99
CA ARG A 107 20.59 24.64 -6.31
C ARG A 107 22.11 24.51 -6.42
N ILE A 108 22.70 25.06 -7.48
CA ILE A 108 24.13 25.03 -7.74
C ILE A 108 24.62 26.40 -8.22
N PHE A 109 25.82 26.80 -7.82
CA PHE A 109 26.47 28.00 -8.35
C PHE A 109 27.54 27.59 -9.36
N THR A 110 27.62 28.29 -10.49
CA THR A 110 28.69 28.08 -11.48
C THR A 110 29.19 29.40 -12.06
N LEU A 111 30.36 29.38 -12.69
CA LEU A 111 30.87 30.48 -13.49
C LEU A 111 30.35 30.38 -14.92
N ASP A 112 30.33 31.50 -15.62
CA ASP A 112 30.00 31.55 -17.04
C ASP A 112 30.87 30.58 -17.86
N HIS A 113 30.25 29.75 -18.71
CA HIS A 113 30.87 28.70 -19.52
C HIS A 113 31.61 27.57 -18.75
N VAL A 114 31.34 27.37 -17.45
CA VAL A 114 31.91 26.28 -16.66
C VAL A 114 30.83 25.24 -16.33
N GLN A 115 31.08 23.97 -16.66
CA GLN A 115 30.19 22.86 -16.31
C GLN A 115 30.22 22.62 -14.80
N ALA A 116 29.03 22.52 -14.20
CA ALA A 116 28.87 22.21 -12.78
C ALA A 116 27.87 21.07 -12.59
N MET A 117 28.11 20.21 -11.61
CA MET A 117 27.28 19.04 -11.31
C MET A 117 26.95 18.99 -9.82
N ILE A 118 25.71 18.61 -9.50
CA ILE A 118 25.24 18.32 -8.15
C ILE A 118 24.66 16.90 -8.14
N GLN A 119 25.06 16.09 -7.16
CA GLN A 119 24.58 14.74 -6.95
C GLN A 119 24.13 14.59 -5.50
N GLN A 120 22.98 13.96 -5.29
CA GLN A 120 22.43 13.68 -3.96
C GLN A 120 21.83 12.28 -3.98
N GLY A 121 22.30 11.41 -3.10
CA GLY A 121 21.86 10.02 -2.98
C GLY A 121 22.97 9.13 -2.46
N ASP A 122 22.70 7.83 -2.42
CA ASP A 122 23.64 6.81 -1.95
C ASP A 122 24.29 6.10 -3.15
N GLN A 123 25.57 5.72 -3.01
CA GLN A 123 26.27 4.92 -4.02
C GLN A 123 26.11 3.42 -3.69
N ILE A 124 25.41 2.69 -4.57
CA ILE A 124 25.25 1.24 -4.43
C ILE A 124 26.32 0.54 -5.28
N PRO A 125 27.30 -0.16 -4.68
CA PRO A 125 28.30 -0.90 -5.44
C PRO A 125 27.65 -2.11 -6.12
N TYR A 126 28.14 -2.46 -7.31
CA TYR A 126 27.78 -3.69 -8.00
C TYR A 126 29.04 -4.50 -8.27
N PRO A 127 29.01 -5.83 -8.08
CA PRO A 127 30.15 -6.67 -8.40
C PRO A 127 30.35 -6.68 -9.91
N GLN A 128 31.56 -6.34 -10.36
CA GLN A 128 31.97 -6.57 -11.73
C GLN A 128 32.87 -7.79 -11.76
N ARG A 129 32.51 -8.79 -12.56
CA ARG A 129 33.45 -9.85 -12.90
C ARG A 129 34.44 -9.26 -13.89
N THR A 130 35.68 -9.06 -13.46
CA THR A 130 36.76 -8.70 -14.38
C THR A 130 36.94 -9.81 -15.41
N GLU A 131 37.45 -9.49 -16.60
CA GLU A 131 37.71 -10.48 -17.66
C GLU A 131 38.68 -11.59 -17.20
N GLU A 132 39.39 -11.37 -16.08
CA GLU A 132 40.29 -12.31 -15.42
C GLU A 132 39.62 -13.18 -14.34
N GLY A 133 38.29 -13.13 -14.22
CA GLY A 133 37.52 -14.17 -13.53
C GLY A 133 37.59 -14.16 -12.01
N THR A 134 37.95 -13.05 -11.37
CA THR A 134 37.84 -12.90 -9.90
C THR A 134 36.69 -11.95 -9.57
N ILE A 135 35.84 -12.36 -8.62
CA ILE A 135 34.75 -11.55 -8.03
C ILE A 135 35.27 -10.60 -6.97
#